data_AF-A0A0A0N3H5-F1
#
_entry.id   AF-A0A0A0N3H5-F1
#
_cell.length_a   1.000
_cell.length_b   1.000
_cell.length_c   1.000
_cell.angle_alpha   90.00
_cell.angle_beta   90.00
_cell.angle_gamma   90.00
#
_symmetry.space_group_name_H-M   'P 1'
#
loop_
_entity.id
_entity.type
_entity.pdbx_description
1 polymer ?
#
loop_
_entity_poly.entity_id
_entity_poly.type
_entity_poly.pdbx_seq_one_letter_code
_entity_poly.pdbx_strand_id
1 'polypeptide(L)'
;METQTALQKEIRDFVLSTISEEMNHPLAADEISDDSPMGTGGIDIDSLGLIELLLRLERRFDVKFPDSDIEQAGAMNLGDLINDVVERGATA
;
A
#
# COMPACT_ATOMS: atom_id res chain seq x y z
N MET A 1 -5.33 -18.56 -9.98
CA MET A 1 -4.96 -18.15 -8.61
C MET A 1 -3.53 -17.71 -8.69
N GLU A 2 -3.30 -16.42 -8.88
CA GLU A 2 -1.95 -15.86 -8.86
C GLU A 2 -1.45 -15.98 -7.43
N THR A 3 -0.47 -16.83 -7.22
CA THR A 3 0.07 -17.10 -5.89
C THR A 3 0.85 -15.87 -5.45
N GLN A 4 0.30 -15.08 -4.52
CA GLN A 4 1.03 -13.95 -3.93
C GLN A 4 2.37 -14.45 -3.37
N THR A 5 3.46 -13.80 -3.77
CA THR A 5 4.81 -14.08 -3.30
C THR A 5 4.97 -13.69 -1.83
N ALA A 6 6.00 -14.21 -1.16
CA ALA A 6 6.27 -13.85 0.24
C ALA A 6 6.46 -12.33 0.41
N LEU A 7 7.11 -11.68 -0.56
CA LEU A 7 7.31 -10.23 -0.57
C LEU A 7 5.99 -9.47 -0.70
N GLN A 8 5.08 -9.90 -1.58
CA GLN A 8 3.76 -9.26 -1.73
C GLN A 8 2.96 -9.32 -0.42
N LYS A 9 2.99 -10.45 0.27
CA LYS A 9 2.34 -10.59 1.58
C LYS A 9 2.96 -9.68 2.63
N GLU A 10 4.28 -9.56 2.63
CA GLU A 10 4.97 -8.68 3.57
C GLU A 10 4.67 -7.20 3.32
N ILE A 11 4.64 -6.76 2.06
CA ILE A 11 4.23 -5.40 1.69
C ILE A 11 2.78 -5.16 2.11
N ARG A 12 1.89 -6.13 1.86
CA ARG A 12 0.48 -6.06 2.26
C ARG A 12 0.32 -5.89 3.77
N ASP A 13 0.96 -6.75 4.55
CA ASP A 13 0.91 -6.70 6.01
C ASP A 13 1.49 -5.39 6.53
N PHE A 14 2.57 -4.89 5.93
CA PHE A 14 3.16 -3.61 6.28
C PHE A 14 2.23 -2.42 6.00
N VAL A 15 1.55 -2.41 4.84
CA VAL A 15 0.58 -1.37 4.50
C VAL A 15 -0.56 -1.38 5.51
N LEU A 16 -1.17 -2.54 5.76
CA LEU A 16 -2.30 -2.65 6.68
C LEU A 16 -1.91 -2.29 8.13
N SER A 17 -0.76 -2.76 8.61
CA SER A 17 -0.22 -2.40 9.93
C SER A 17 0.06 -0.89 10.01
N THR A 18 0.69 -0.30 8.99
CA THR A 18 0.95 1.15 8.97
C THR A 18 -0.35 1.95 9.09
N ILE A 19 -1.36 1.62 8.31
CA ILE A 19 -2.59 2.41 8.32
C ILE A 19 -3.38 2.18 9.63
N SER A 20 -3.41 0.95 10.14
CA SER A 20 -4.10 0.64 11.40
C SER A 20 -3.41 1.21 12.63
N GLU A 21 -2.08 1.10 12.71
CA GLU A 21 -1.31 1.44 13.92
C GLU A 21 -0.87 2.89 13.92
N GLU A 22 -0.45 3.41 12.78
CA GLU A 22 0.23 4.71 12.71
C GLU A 22 -0.74 5.83 12.34
N MET A 23 -1.73 5.52 11.50
CA MET A 23 -2.73 6.51 11.08
C MET A 23 -3.98 6.51 11.97
N ASN A 24 -4.04 5.67 13.02
CA ASN A 24 -5.22 5.48 13.88
C ASN A 24 -6.52 5.25 13.09
N HIS A 25 -6.41 4.68 11.89
CA HIS A 25 -7.56 4.40 11.05
C HIS A 25 -7.96 2.94 11.28
N PRO A 26 -9.07 2.65 11.97
CA PRO A 26 -9.46 1.28 12.27
C PRO A 26 -9.86 0.57 10.97
N LEU A 27 -8.89 -0.11 10.37
CA LEU A 27 -9.10 -0.95 9.19
C LEU A 27 -9.32 -2.37 9.63
N ALA A 28 -10.41 -2.96 9.16
CA ALA A 28 -10.57 -4.40 9.22
C ALA A 28 -9.65 -5.02 8.15
N ALA A 29 -8.38 -5.27 8.51
CA ALA A 29 -7.40 -5.93 7.64
C ALA A 29 -7.94 -7.25 7.03
N ASP A 30 -8.85 -7.92 7.74
CA ASP A 30 -9.56 -9.13 7.29
C ASP A 30 -10.65 -8.86 6.22
N GLU A 31 -11.19 -7.63 6.15
CA GLU A 31 -12.19 -7.22 5.16
C GLU A 31 -11.56 -6.51 3.95
N ILE A 32 -10.32 -6.03 4.08
CA ILE A 32 -9.57 -5.45 2.97
C ILE A 32 -9.10 -6.57 2.03
N SER A 33 -9.36 -6.44 0.75
CA SER A 33 -8.91 -7.38 -0.29
C SER A 33 -7.92 -6.70 -1.25
N ASP A 34 -7.26 -7.46 -2.12
CA ASP A 34 -6.38 -6.88 -3.14
C ASP A 34 -7.16 -5.95 -4.11
N ASP A 35 -8.46 -6.17 -4.25
CA ASP A 35 -9.37 -5.35 -5.07
C ASP A 35 -9.87 -4.08 -4.35
N SER A 36 -9.46 -3.87 -3.09
CA SER A 36 -9.89 -2.71 -2.31
C SER A 36 -9.17 -1.44 -2.79
N PRO A 37 -9.91 -0.38 -3.17
CA PRO A 37 -9.32 0.91 -3.56
C PRO A 37 -8.52 1.55 -2.41
N MET A 38 -7.40 2.22 -2.72
CA MET A 38 -6.64 3.01 -1.74
C MET A 38 -7.38 4.27 -1.31
N GLY A 39 -8.00 4.95 -2.27
CA GLY A 39 -8.81 6.14 -2.00
C GLY A 39 -10.24 5.81 -1.53
N THR A 40 -11.14 6.74 -1.83
CA THR A 40 -12.54 6.70 -1.39
C THR A 40 -13.28 5.45 -1.91
N GLY A 41 -13.98 4.78 -1.00
CA GLY A 41 -14.75 3.56 -1.29
C GLY A 41 -14.01 2.25 -1.00
N GLY A 42 -12.79 2.30 -0.47
CA GLY A 42 -12.03 1.16 0.03
C GLY A 42 -11.39 1.45 1.38
N ILE A 43 -10.07 1.67 1.37
CA ILE A 43 -9.29 2.05 2.56
C ILE A 43 -9.58 3.51 2.97
N ASP A 44 -10.07 4.34 2.05
CA ASP A 44 -10.45 5.73 2.29
C ASP A 44 -9.31 6.58 2.89
N ILE A 45 -8.10 6.38 2.37
CA ILE A 45 -6.94 7.17 2.77
C ILE A 45 -6.95 8.53 2.07
N ASP A 46 -6.75 9.58 2.86
CA ASP A 46 -6.52 10.94 2.38
C ASP A 46 -5.17 11.07 1.64
N SER A 47 -5.05 12.08 0.77
CA SER A 47 -3.82 12.35 0.00
C SER A 47 -2.56 12.46 0.87
N LEU A 48 -2.68 13.02 2.09
CA LEU A 48 -1.56 13.14 3.03
C LEU A 48 -1.14 11.76 3.60
N GLY A 49 -2.11 10.89 3.87
CA GLY A 49 -1.85 9.54 4.34
C GLY A 49 -1.20 8.66 3.27
N LEU A 50 -1.57 8.84 2.00
CA LEU A 50 -0.90 8.19 0.86
C LEU A 50 0.57 8.58 0.79
N ILE A 51 0.88 9.87 0.92
CA ILE A 51 2.27 10.36 0.92
C ILE A 51 3.08 9.71 2.05
N GLU A 52 2.51 9.67 3.25
CA GLU A 52 3.18 9.07 4.40
C GLU A 52 3.40 7.56 4.21
N LEU A 53 2.39 6.85 3.70
CA LEU A 53 2.46 5.42 3.40
C LEU A 53 3.56 5.13 2.37
N LEU A 54 3.59 5.88 1.27
CA LEU A 54 4.61 5.74 0.22
C LEU A 54 6.02 6.00 0.78
N LEU A 55 6.22 7.08 1.55
CA LEU A 55 7.50 7.36 2.20
C LEU A 55 7.96 6.25 3.15
N ARG A 56 7.03 5.59 3.84
CA ARG A 56 7.32 4.45 4.71
C ARG A 56 7.69 3.21 3.88
N LEU A 57 6.98 2.95 2.78
CA LEU A 57 7.31 1.89 1.83
C LEU A 57 8.69 2.08 1.21
N GLU A 58 9.03 3.30 0.77
CA GLU A 58 10.37 3.64 0.28
C GLU A 58 11.45 3.28 1.29
N ARG A 59 11.25 3.63 2.56
CA ARG A 59 12.23 3.35 3.62
C ARG A 59 12.31 1.88 3.99
N ARG A 60 11.19 1.16 4.00
CA ARG A 60 11.14 -0.26 4.41
C ARG A 60 11.67 -1.20 3.33
N PHE A 61 11.37 -0.91 2.07
CA PHE A 61 11.62 -1.80 0.92
C PHE A 61 12.68 -1.27 -0.06
N ASP A 62 13.30 -0.12 0.24
CA ASP A 62 14.32 0.56 -0.57
C ASP A 62 13.84 0.92 -2.00
N VAL A 63 12.55 1.27 -2.12
CA VAL A 63 11.93 1.69 -3.39
C VAL A 63 11.86 3.21 -3.52
N LYS A 64 11.59 3.70 -4.74
CA LYS A 64 11.39 5.12 -5.02
C LYS A 64 10.02 5.41 -5.62
N PHE A 65 9.33 6.35 -5.01
CA PHE A 65 8.04 6.90 -5.40
C PHE A 65 8.18 8.39 -5.70
N PRO A 66 8.22 8.81 -6.97
CA PRO A 66 8.14 10.22 -7.32
C PRO A 66 6.75 10.79 -6.97
N ASP A 67 6.68 12.10 -6.76
CA ASP A 67 5.44 12.78 -6.38
C ASP A 67 4.29 12.57 -7.40
N SER A 68 4.64 12.35 -8.68
CA SER A 68 3.69 12.02 -9.75
C SER A 68 2.90 10.73 -9.49
N ASP A 69 3.46 9.82 -8.71
CA ASP A 69 2.89 8.49 -8.47
C ASP A 69 1.96 8.49 -7.27
N ILE A 70 1.94 9.55 -6.46
CA ILE A 70 1.01 9.68 -5.31
C ILE A 70 -0.44 9.68 -5.78
N GLU A 71 -0.76 10.47 -6.82
CA GLU A 71 -2.13 10.50 -7.37
C GLU A 71 -2.51 9.15 -7.99
N GLN A 72 -1.57 8.48 -8.64
CA GLN A 72 -1.79 7.15 -9.21
C GLN A 72 -2.00 6.11 -8.11
N ALA A 73 -1.20 6.15 -7.04
CA ALA A 73 -1.29 5.26 -5.88
C ALA A 73 -2.66 5.37 -5.18
N GLY A 74 -3.23 6.58 -5.12
CA GLY A 74 -4.58 6.77 -4.60
C GLY A 74 -5.70 6.30 -5.51
N ALA A 75 -5.45 6.25 -6.83
CA ALA A 75 -6.42 5.80 -7.83
C ALA A 75 -6.41 4.29 -8.08
N MET A 76 -5.41 3.57 -7.56
CA MET A 76 -5.24 2.13 -7.73
C MET A 76 -5.74 1.32 -6.53
N ASN A 77 -5.83 0.01 -6.69
CA ASN A 77 -6.23 -0.91 -5.63
C ASN A 77 -5.03 -1.37 -4.81
N LEU A 78 -5.28 -2.03 -3.67
CA LEU A 78 -4.23 -2.53 -2.78
C LEU A 78 -3.27 -3.49 -3.51
N GLY A 79 -3.84 -4.42 -4.29
CA GLY A 79 -3.07 -5.38 -5.07
C GLY A 79 -2.18 -4.71 -6.11
N ASP A 80 -2.69 -3.68 -6.76
CA ASP A 80 -1.94 -2.90 -7.75
C ASP A 80 -0.78 -2.16 -7.08
N LEU A 81 -1.01 -1.53 -5.92
CA LEU A 81 0.04 -0.87 -5.15
C LEU A 81 1.13 -1.87 -4.72
N ILE A 82 0.73 -3.03 -4.22
CA ILE A 82 1.68 -4.09 -3.82
C ILE A 82 2.50 -4.55 -5.03
N ASN A 83 1.86 -4.77 -6.18
CA ASN A 83 2.54 -5.17 -7.40
C ASN A 83 3.52 -4.10 -7.87
N ASP A 84 3.11 -2.84 -7.87
CA ASP A 84 3.94 -1.70 -8.26
C ASP A 84 5.18 -1.57 -7.36
N VAL A 85 5.04 -1.76 -6.04
CA VAL A 85 6.18 -1.82 -5.10
C VAL A 85 7.14 -2.97 -5.47
N VAL A 86 6.63 -4.15 -5.81
CA VAL A 86 7.45 -5.29 -6.24
C VAL A 86 8.15 -5.02 -7.57
N GLU A 87 7.44 -4.46 -8.55
CA GLU A 87 7.99 -4.12 -9.87
C GLU A 87 9.10 -3.06 -9.80
N ARG A 88 9.02 -2.15 -8.82
CA ARG A 88 10.09 -1.18 -8.51
C ARG A 88 11.36 -1.80 -7.94
N GLY A 89 11.34 -3.10 -7.61
CA GLY A 89 12.49 -3.83 -7.09
C GLY A 89 12.55 -3.88 -5.56
N ALA A 90 11.40 -3.87 -4.90
CA ALA A 90 11.33 -4.01 -3.44
C ALA A 90 12.13 -5.20 -2.91
N THR A 91 12.80 -4.99 -1.79
CA THR A 91 13.57 -6.01 -1.08
C THR A 91 13.05 -6.17 0.36
N ALA A 92 12.89 -7.42 0.81
CA ALA A 92 12.38 -7.78 2.13
C ALA A 92 13.47 -7.78 3.22
#